data_AF-A0A358M8R2-F1
#
_entry.id   AF-A0A358M8R2-F1
#
_cell.length_a   1.000
_cell.length_b   1.000
_cell.length_c   1.000
_cell.angle_alpha   90.00
_cell.angle_beta   90.00
_cell.angle_gamma   90.00
#
_symmetry.space_group_name_H-M   'P 1'
#
loop_
_entity.id
_entity.type
_entity.pdbx_description
1 polymer ?
#
loop_
_entity_poly.entity_id
_entity_poly.type
_entity_poly.pdbx_seq_one_letter_code
_entity_poly.pdbx_strand_id
1 'polypeptide(L)'
;DAAVTNTGDANNAVFDFTIPRGATGATGDTGPTGPTGDTGPTGPTGPTGPTGATGPTGAAATITVGSVSTGDPGTDAAVSNTGDANNAVLDFTIPRGATGAAGDTGPTGPTGPTGDAPPLNALYATNVPSQSPASDGAALTFDTNQVEEGTAISHTASSGDFTINEAGTYLISYSVVGTNTTGTGNASVQLRNGGTEIPGSTKSGTISATSDTTSLSATVLVSVAGTATITLNMVGTDFSFTNASMLIIKED
;
A
#
# COMPACT_ATOMS: atom_id res chain seq x y z
N ASP A 1 -56.88 -23.00 22.14
CA ASP A 1 -55.55 -23.53 21.75
C ASP A 1 -54.54 -23.28 22.85
N ALA A 2 -53.47 -24.07 22.88
CA ALA A 2 -52.35 -23.76 23.76
C ALA A 2 -51.77 -22.40 23.36
N ALA A 3 -51.58 -21.50 24.32
CA ALA A 3 -51.14 -20.14 24.08
C ALA A 3 -49.96 -19.78 24.97
N VAL A 4 -49.08 -18.95 24.42
CA VAL A 4 -47.98 -18.31 25.14
C VAL A 4 -48.16 -16.80 25.00
N THR A 5 -48.19 -16.10 26.13
CA THR A 5 -48.28 -14.63 26.15
C THR A 5 -47.09 -14.07 26.91
N ASN A 6 -46.39 -13.10 26.31
CA ASN A 6 -45.41 -12.30 27.03
C ASN A 6 -46.14 -11.15 27.75
N THR A 7 -46.10 -11.15 29.07
CA THR A 7 -46.66 -10.09 29.93
C THR A 7 -45.58 -9.19 30.51
N GLY A 8 -44.30 -9.44 30.20
CA GLY A 8 -43.16 -8.63 30.61
C GLY A 8 -42.72 -7.60 29.55
N ASP A 9 -41.57 -6.99 29.78
CA ASP A 9 -40.96 -6.00 28.87
C ASP A 9 -39.64 -6.50 28.26
N ALA A 10 -39.00 -5.68 27.43
CA ALA A 10 -37.76 -6.01 26.74
C ALA A 10 -36.57 -6.29 27.68
N ASN A 11 -36.63 -5.86 28.94
CA ASN A 11 -35.58 -6.04 29.94
C ASN A 11 -35.90 -7.13 30.97
N ASN A 12 -37.19 -7.47 31.13
CA ASN A 12 -37.68 -8.49 32.05
C ASN A 12 -38.93 -9.16 31.47
N ALA A 13 -38.73 -10.04 30.49
CA ALA A 13 -39.80 -10.79 29.85
C ALA A 13 -40.40 -11.83 30.82
N VAL A 14 -41.73 -11.93 30.85
CA VAL A 14 -42.48 -12.89 31.65
C VAL A 14 -43.41 -13.64 30.70
N PHE A 15 -43.19 -14.93 30.53
CA PHE A 15 -43.98 -15.75 29.62
C PHE A 15 -44.98 -16.61 30.39
N ASP A 16 -46.26 -16.36 30.13
CA ASP A 16 -47.37 -17.11 30.70
C ASP A 16 -47.83 -18.20 29.72
N PHE A 17 -47.94 -19.44 30.22
CA PHE A 17 -48.31 -20.61 29.43
C PHE A 17 -49.70 -21.11 29.81
N THR A 18 -50.60 -21.21 28.83
CA THR A 18 -51.93 -21.82 29.03
C THR A 18 -52.09 -23.05 28.17
N ILE A 19 -52.40 -24.19 28.79
CA ILE A 19 -52.79 -25.42 28.09
C ILE A 19 -54.24 -25.77 28.50
N PRO A 20 -55.20 -25.83 27.56
CA PRO A 20 -56.55 -26.24 27.87
C PRO A 20 -56.62 -27.73 28.23
N ARG A 21 -57.50 -28.08 29.18
CA ARG A 21 -57.76 -29.47 29.55
C ARG A 21 -58.28 -30.25 28.33
N GLY A 22 -57.73 -31.44 28.08
CA GLY A 22 -58.22 -32.34 27.04
C GLY A 22 -59.71 -32.69 27.22
N ALA A 23 -60.39 -33.00 26.11
CA ALA A 23 -61.81 -33.37 26.13
C ALA A 23 -62.06 -34.62 26.98
N THR A 24 -63.11 -34.61 27.80
CA THR A 24 -63.57 -35.80 28.53
C THR A 24 -64.00 -36.88 27.53
N GLY A 25 -63.54 -38.11 27.72
CA GLY A 25 -63.92 -39.25 26.87
C GLY A 25 -65.44 -39.49 26.88
N ALA A 26 -65.97 -40.05 25.79
CA ALA A 26 -67.39 -40.36 25.67
C ALA A 26 -67.86 -41.37 26.73
N THR A 27 -69.06 -41.20 27.26
CA THR A 27 -69.73 -42.19 28.11
C THR A 27 -70.00 -43.46 27.30
N GLY A 28 -69.67 -44.64 27.85
CA GLY A 28 -69.91 -45.92 27.16
C GLY A 28 -71.39 -46.26 26.97
N ASP A 29 -71.69 -47.07 25.95
CA ASP A 29 -73.06 -47.48 25.61
C ASP A 29 -73.72 -48.34 26.70
N THR A 30 -75.05 -48.25 26.83
CA THR A 30 -75.85 -49.11 27.72
C THR A 30 -75.83 -50.56 27.22
N GLY A 31 -75.58 -51.53 28.12
CA GLY A 31 -75.54 -52.95 27.78
C GLY A 31 -76.89 -53.53 27.29
N PRO A 32 -76.88 -54.68 26.58
CA PRO A 32 -78.11 -55.28 26.04
C PRO A 32 -79.03 -55.81 27.14
N THR A 33 -80.35 -55.71 26.92
CA THR A 33 -81.38 -56.32 27.79
C THR A 33 -81.24 -57.84 27.80
N GLY A 34 -81.33 -58.47 28.99
CA GLY A 34 -81.20 -59.92 29.16
C GLY A 34 -82.30 -60.73 28.46
N PRO A 35 -82.06 -62.04 28.19
CA PRO A 35 -83.02 -62.89 27.47
C PRO A 35 -84.32 -63.12 28.26
N THR A 36 -85.45 -63.11 27.55
CA THR A 36 -86.78 -63.46 28.08
C THR A 36 -86.84 -64.95 28.45
N GLY A 37 -87.24 -65.29 29.68
CA GLY A 37 -87.37 -66.69 30.12
C GLY A 37 -88.60 -67.41 29.55
N ASP A 38 -88.53 -68.76 29.49
CA ASP A 38 -89.60 -69.64 28.98
C ASP A 38 -90.93 -69.47 29.74
N THR A 39 -92.05 -69.64 29.02
CA THR A 39 -93.42 -69.30 29.47
C THR A 39 -93.87 -70.09 30.70
N GLY A 40 -93.67 -69.48 31.87
CA GLY A 40 -94.36 -69.71 33.15
C GLY A 40 -94.82 -68.36 33.73
N PRO A 41 -95.36 -68.29 34.97
CA PRO A 41 -95.79 -67.01 35.55
C PRO A 41 -94.65 -65.98 35.47
N THR A 42 -94.95 -64.75 35.00
CA THR A 42 -93.97 -63.69 34.70
C THR A 42 -92.89 -63.61 35.78
N GLY A 43 -91.67 -64.03 35.43
CA GLY A 43 -90.52 -63.95 36.32
C GLY A 43 -90.16 -62.49 36.64
N PRO A 44 -89.46 -62.22 37.76
CA PRO A 44 -89.06 -60.87 38.12
C PRO A 44 -88.25 -60.21 36.99
N THR A 45 -88.45 -58.91 36.77
CA THR A 45 -87.67 -58.11 35.81
C THR A 45 -86.18 -58.40 36.00
N GLY A 46 -85.49 -58.77 34.92
CA GLY A 46 -84.07 -59.07 34.96
C GLY A 46 -83.25 -57.91 35.53
N PRO A 47 -82.10 -58.18 36.18
CA PRO A 47 -81.28 -57.13 36.76
C PRO A 47 -80.85 -56.13 35.68
N THR A 48 -80.79 -54.83 36.03
CA THR A 48 -80.20 -53.80 35.18
C THR A 48 -78.80 -54.26 34.75
N GLY A 49 -78.51 -54.16 33.45
CA GLY A 49 -77.19 -54.51 32.90
C GLY A 49 -76.06 -53.72 33.58
N PRO A 50 -74.82 -54.25 33.56
CA PRO A 50 -73.68 -53.56 34.18
C PRO A 50 -73.48 -52.18 33.53
N THR A 51 -73.14 -51.17 34.34
CA THR A 51 -72.67 -49.87 33.83
C THR A 51 -71.49 -50.08 32.90
N GLY A 52 -71.49 -49.43 31.73
CA GLY A 52 -70.38 -49.50 30.77
C GLY A 52 -69.06 -49.06 31.41
N ALA A 53 -67.94 -49.63 30.92
CA ALA A 53 -66.62 -49.28 31.43
C ALA A 53 -66.38 -47.76 31.31
N THR A 54 -65.75 -47.17 32.33
CA THR A 54 -65.26 -45.79 32.24
C THR A 54 -64.33 -45.67 31.03
N GLY A 55 -64.54 -44.65 30.19
CA GLY A 55 -63.67 -44.39 29.05
C GLY A 55 -62.21 -44.22 29.46
N PRO A 56 -61.25 -44.45 28.55
CA PRO A 56 -59.84 -44.30 28.88
C PRO A 56 -59.55 -42.87 29.33
N THR A 57 -58.68 -42.72 30.33
CA THR A 57 -58.13 -41.41 30.70
C THR A 57 -57.44 -40.79 29.50
N GLY A 58 -57.72 -39.51 29.22
CA GLY A 58 -57.06 -38.78 28.12
C GLY A 58 -55.54 -38.72 28.31
N ALA A 59 -54.81 -38.61 27.20
CA ALA A 59 -53.35 -38.50 27.24
C ALA A 59 -52.91 -37.25 28.01
N ALA A 60 -51.87 -37.36 28.82
CA ALA A 60 -51.26 -36.20 29.48
C ALA A 60 -50.58 -35.32 28.44
N ALA A 61 -50.84 -34.01 28.46
CA ALA A 61 -50.13 -33.06 27.63
C ALA A 61 -48.68 -32.90 28.09
N THR A 62 -47.73 -32.84 27.16
CA THR A 62 -46.31 -32.65 27.43
C THR A 62 -45.80 -31.31 26.89
N ILE A 63 -44.79 -30.75 27.55
CA ILE A 63 -44.07 -29.55 27.09
C ILE A 63 -42.61 -29.94 26.92
N THR A 64 -42.03 -29.56 25.79
CA THR A 64 -40.60 -29.72 25.48
C THR A 64 -40.00 -28.39 25.07
N VAL A 65 -38.76 -28.11 25.49
CA VAL A 65 -37.99 -26.97 24.96
C VAL A 65 -37.42 -27.35 23.61
N GLY A 66 -37.73 -26.57 22.59
CA GLY A 66 -37.19 -26.70 21.24
C GLY A 66 -35.83 -26.02 21.13
N SER A 67 -35.68 -25.18 20.11
CA SER A 67 -34.49 -24.38 19.85
C SER A 67 -34.37 -23.19 20.82
N VAL A 68 -33.12 -22.85 21.13
CA VAL A 68 -32.76 -21.59 21.80
C VAL A 68 -31.82 -20.84 20.86
N SER A 69 -32.24 -19.67 20.40
CA SER A 69 -31.50 -18.87 19.43
C SER A 69 -31.24 -17.45 19.92
N THR A 70 -30.20 -16.84 19.38
CA THR A 70 -29.87 -15.45 19.67
C THR A 70 -30.44 -14.54 18.59
N GLY A 71 -31.35 -13.64 18.98
CA GLY A 71 -31.95 -12.63 18.10
C GLY A 71 -31.02 -11.45 17.83
N ASP A 72 -31.39 -10.65 16.82
CA ASP A 72 -30.69 -9.42 16.47
C ASP A 72 -30.84 -8.36 17.58
N PRO A 73 -29.85 -7.44 17.73
CA PRO A 73 -29.96 -6.35 18.69
C PRO A 73 -31.21 -5.50 18.51
N GLY A 74 -31.88 -5.16 19.61
CA GLY A 74 -33.06 -4.29 19.61
C GLY A 74 -34.39 -5.00 19.28
N THR A 75 -34.38 -6.32 19.13
CA THR A 75 -35.61 -7.13 19.05
C THR A 75 -36.09 -7.54 20.45
N ASP A 76 -37.36 -7.89 20.58
CA ASP A 76 -37.92 -8.40 21.85
C ASP A 76 -37.57 -9.88 22.05
N ALA A 77 -37.44 -10.29 23.31
CA ALA A 77 -37.41 -11.71 23.65
C ALA A 77 -38.75 -12.38 23.30
N ALA A 78 -38.70 -13.56 22.71
CA ALA A 78 -39.89 -14.26 22.23
C ALA A 78 -39.86 -15.75 22.54
N VAL A 79 -41.06 -16.31 22.71
CA VAL A 79 -41.31 -17.75 22.81
C VAL A 79 -42.40 -18.13 21.82
N SER A 80 -42.14 -19.13 20.98
CA SER A 80 -43.09 -19.64 20.00
C SER A 80 -43.38 -21.12 20.25
N ASN A 81 -44.66 -21.52 20.20
CA ASN A 81 -45.03 -22.93 20.25
C ASN A 81 -45.09 -23.50 18.83
N THR A 82 -44.13 -24.34 18.45
CA THR A 82 -44.10 -25.07 17.19
C THR A 82 -44.69 -26.48 17.27
N GLY A 83 -45.10 -26.90 18.48
CA GLY A 83 -45.82 -28.15 18.73
C GLY A 83 -47.35 -28.00 18.65
N ASP A 84 -48.07 -28.94 19.25
CA ASP A 84 -49.54 -28.93 19.31
C ASP A 84 -50.08 -28.83 20.74
N ALA A 85 -51.41 -28.91 20.91
CA ALA A 85 -52.07 -28.77 22.21
C ALA A 85 -51.79 -29.91 23.20
N ASN A 86 -51.33 -31.07 22.70
CA ASN A 86 -51.01 -32.26 23.51
C ASN A 86 -49.49 -32.47 23.63
N ASN A 87 -48.69 -31.90 22.74
CA ASN A 87 -47.23 -31.91 22.80
C ASN A 87 -46.65 -30.56 22.34
N ALA A 88 -46.62 -29.59 23.25
CA ALA A 88 -46.11 -28.26 22.96
C ALA A 88 -44.57 -28.29 22.85
N VAL A 89 -44.04 -27.62 21.84
CA VAL A 89 -42.59 -27.45 21.64
C VAL A 89 -42.30 -25.96 21.63
N LEU A 90 -41.58 -25.49 22.64
CA LEU A 90 -41.36 -24.06 22.87
C LEU A 90 -39.97 -23.66 22.38
N ASP A 91 -39.93 -22.86 21.32
CA ASP A 91 -38.72 -22.25 20.78
C ASP A 91 -38.50 -20.86 21.39
N PHE A 92 -37.28 -20.60 21.87
CA PHE A 92 -36.89 -19.35 22.53
C PHE A 92 -35.95 -18.52 21.66
N THR A 93 -36.20 -17.22 21.56
CA THR A 93 -35.29 -16.24 20.95
C THR A 93 -34.92 -15.19 21.96
N ILE A 94 -33.61 -15.06 22.26
CA ILE A 94 -33.06 -14.07 23.19
C ILE A 94 -32.21 -13.06 22.41
N PRO A 95 -32.56 -11.77 22.38
CA PRO A 95 -31.80 -10.75 21.63
C PRO A 95 -30.42 -10.52 22.28
N ARG A 96 -29.38 -10.36 21.45
CA ARG A 96 -28.05 -9.90 21.92
C ARG A 96 -28.03 -8.38 22.12
N GLY A 97 -27.10 -7.88 22.94
CA GLY A 97 -26.86 -6.43 23.05
C GLY A 97 -26.33 -5.81 21.75
N ALA A 98 -26.58 -4.52 21.54
CA ALA A 98 -26.02 -3.78 20.41
C ALA A 98 -24.49 -3.74 20.46
N THR A 99 -23.84 -3.95 19.32
CA THR A 99 -22.39 -3.76 19.19
C THR A 99 -22.03 -2.31 19.51
N GLY A 100 -21.03 -2.10 20.37
CA GLY A 100 -20.56 -0.75 20.71
C GLY A 100 -20.02 0.01 19.51
N ALA A 101 -19.99 1.35 19.60
CA ALA A 101 -19.41 2.19 18.56
C ALA A 101 -17.94 1.79 18.29
N ALA A 102 -17.53 1.78 17.03
CA ALA A 102 -16.12 1.64 16.68
C ALA A 102 -15.35 2.81 17.32
N GLY A 103 -14.20 2.52 17.93
CA GLY A 103 -13.34 3.56 18.49
C GLY A 103 -12.80 4.50 17.42
N ASP A 104 -12.53 5.75 17.78
CA ASP A 104 -11.94 6.73 16.87
C ASP A 104 -10.61 6.21 16.29
N THR A 105 -10.40 6.42 14.99
CA THR A 105 -9.10 6.18 14.36
C THR A 105 -8.04 7.05 15.04
N GLY A 106 -6.95 6.43 15.50
CA GLY A 106 -5.84 7.16 16.14
C GLY A 106 -5.23 8.23 15.22
N PRO A 107 -4.58 9.27 15.76
CA PRO A 107 -3.96 10.30 14.95
C PRO A 107 -2.85 9.70 14.07
N THR A 108 -2.78 10.12 12.80
CA THR A 108 -1.64 9.83 11.92
C THR A 108 -0.36 10.32 12.58
N GLY A 109 0.68 9.49 12.60
CA GLY A 109 1.98 9.88 13.15
C GLY A 109 2.59 11.08 12.42
N PRO A 110 3.55 11.79 13.04
CA PRO A 110 4.23 12.90 12.38
C PRO A 110 4.91 12.43 11.09
N THR A 111 4.83 13.23 10.03
CA THR A 111 5.64 13.04 8.82
C THR A 111 7.12 13.00 9.22
N GLY A 112 7.87 12.02 8.71
CA GLY A 112 9.31 11.93 8.95
C GLY A 112 10.06 13.16 8.42
N PRO A 113 11.32 13.39 8.87
CA PRO A 113 12.12 14.48 8.36
C PRO A 113 12.32 14.33 6.84
N THR A 114 12.16 15.41 6.09
CA THR A 114 12.60 15.49 4.69
C THR A 114 14.12 15.32 4.67
N GLY A 115 14.63 14.35 3.91
CA GLY A 115 16.07 14.17 3.74
C GLY A 115 16.70 15.37 3.03
N ASP A 116 17.93 15.71 3.40
CA ASP A 116 18.69 16.77 2.73
C ASP A 116 18.92 16.41 1.26
N ALA A 117 18.78 17.39 0.37
CA ALA A 117 19.15 17.21 -1.04
C ALA A 117 20.67 16.96 -1.11
N PRO A 118 21.14 16.03 -1.97
CA PRO A 118 22.57 15.83 -2.14
C PRO A 118 23.22 17.16 -2.58
N PRO A 119 24.39 17.51 -2.03
CA PRO A 119 25.07 18.74 -2.39
C PRO A 119 25.52 18.68 -3.85
N LEU A 120 25.13 19.67 -4.65
CA LEU A 120 25.64 19.84 -6.01
C LEU A 120 27.16 20.03 -5.94
N ASN A 121 27.89 19.21 -6.70
CA ASN A 121 29.34 19.34 -6.86
C ASN A 121 29.63 19.66 -8.32
N ALA A 122 29.80 20.94 -8.63
CA ALA A 122 29.95 21.42 -10.00
C ALA A 122 30.88 22.63 -10.08
N LEU A 123 31.72 22.66 -11.11
CA LEU A 123 32.58 23.80 -11.41
C LEU A 123 32.49 24.13 -12.91
N TYR A 124 32.23 25.40 -13.21
CA TYR A 124 32.26 25.94 -14.58
C TYR A 124 33.26 27.09 -14.67
N ALA A 125 34.32 26.91 -15.46
CA ALA A 125 35.37 27.90 -15.66
C ALA A 125 35.47 28.33 -17.13
N THR A 126 35.88 29.57 -17.35
CA THR A 126 35.98 30.17 -18.68
C THR A 126 37.28 30.96 -18.86
N ASN A 127 37.69 31.08 -20.13
CA ASN A 127 38.77 31.91 -20.60
C ASN A 127 38.33 32.63 -21.88
N VAL A 128 38.06 33.94 -21.78
CA VAL A 128 37.70 34.75 -22.95
C VAL A 128 38.93 35.26 -23.72
N PRO A 129 40.02 35.71 -23.07
CA PRO A 129 41.21 36.18 -23.78
C PRO A 129 41.81 35.11 -24.71
N SER A 130 42.54 35.54 -25.73
CA SER A 130 43.33 34.61 -26.54
C SER A 130 44.53 34.10 -25.76
N GLN A 131 44.79 32.80 -25.86
CA GLN A 131 45.96 32.15 -25.28
C GLN A 131 46.69 31.32 -26.33
N SER A 132 48.02 31.36 -26.28
CA SER A 132 48.90 30.58 -27.16
C SER A 132 49.83 29.75 -26.29
N PRO A 133 49.43 28.52 -25.90
CA PRO A 133 50.27 27.69 -25.06
C PRO A 133 51.63 27.42 -25.71
N ALA A 134 52.69 27.40 -24.92
CA ALA A 134 54.06 27.57 -25.41
C ALA A 134 54.65 26.34 -26.15
N SER A 135 54.08 25.15 -25.94
CA SER A 135 54.58 23.89 -26.51
C SER A 135 53.47 22.86 -26.65
N ASP A 136 53.76 21.77 -27.36
CA ASP A 136 52.89 20.59 -27.38
C ASP A 136 52.67 20.04 -25.97
N GLY A 137 51.43 19.63 -25.69
CA GLY A 137 50.98 19.17 -24.38
C GLY A 137 50.81 20.27 -23.32
N ALA A 138 51.05 21.54 -23.63
CA ALA A 138 50.82 22.63 -22.68
C ALA A 138 49.33 22.77 -22.35
N ALA A 139 49.01 22.97 -21.06
CA ALA A 139 47.65 23.16 -20.60
C ALA A 139 47.13 24.55 -21.00
N LEU A 140 45.85 24.60 -21.36
CA LEU A 140 45.10 25.85 -21.48
C LEU A 140 44.76 26.36 -20.08
N THR A 141 44.75 27.67 -19.91
CA THR A 141 44.38 28.33 -18.66
C THR A 141 42.94 28.84 -18.68
N PHE A 142 42.36 29.02 -17.49
CA PHE A 142 41.00 29.53 -17.32
C PHE A 142 40.96 30.69 -16.33
N ASP A 143 40.65 31.89 -16.79
CA ASP A 143 40.76 33.11 -15.98
C ASP A 143 39.61 33.32 -14.98
N THR A 144 38.48 32.64 -15.12
CA THR A 144 37.30 32.91 -14.29
C THR A 144 36.52 31.65 -13.94
N ASN A 145 36.22 31.45 -12.66
CA ASN A 145 35.25 30.46 -12.19
C ASN A 145 33.86 31.12 -12.15
N GLN A 146 32.98 30.73 -13.07
CA GLN A 146 31.61 31.25 -13.15
C GLN A 146 30.68 30.55 -12.15
N VAL A 147 30.95 29.28 -11.85
CA VAL A 147 30.25 28.45 -10.86
C VAL A 147 31.29 27.60 -10.14
N GLU A 148 31.18 27.53 -8.81
CA GLU A 148 31.97 26.65 -7.95
C GLU A 148 31.08 26.24 -6.76
N GLU A 149 30.42 25.09 -6.90
CA GLU A 149 29.51 24.51 -5.92
C GLU A 149 30.09 23.20 -5.38
N GLY A 150 29.99 23.01 -4.07
CA GLY A 150 30.56 21.86 -3.37
C GLY A 150 32.07 21.94 -3.15
N THR A 151 32.66 20.83 -2.72
CA THR A 151 34.10 20.72 -2.39
C THR A 151 34.85 19.70 -3.23
N ALA A 152 34.13 18.88 -4.00
CA ALA A 152 34.74 17.80 -4.76
C ALA A 152 35.62 18.27 -5.92
N ILE A 153 35.47 19.52 -6.36
CA ILE A 153 36.21 20.12 -7.47
C ILE A 153 36.66 21.51 -7.03
N SER A 154 37.92 21.85 -7.29
CA SER A 154 38.44 23.20 -7.08
C SER A 154 39.33 23.64 -8.24
N HIS A 155 39.38 24.95 -8.47
CA HIS A 155 40.19 25.53 -9.53
C HIS A 155 40.68 26.92 -9.14
N THR A 156 41.97 27.21 -9.38
CA THR A 156 42.52 28.56 -9.15
C THR A 156 42.47 29.34 -10.46
N ALA A 157 41.88 30.53 -10.45
CA ALA A 157 41.81 31.40 -11.64
C ALA A 157 43.18 31.61 -12.29
N SER A 158 43.19 31.63 -13.62
CA SER A 158 44.36 31.68 -14.50
C SER A 158 45.30 30.46 -14.41
N SER A 159 44.87 29.38 -13.73
CA SER A 159 45.51 28.06 -13.80
C SER A 159 44.94 27.23 -14.96
N GLY A 160 45.67 26.19 -15.35
CA GLY A 160 45.13 25.10 -16.18
C GLY A 160 44.72 23.87 -15.37
N ASP A 161 45.03 23.84 -14.08
CA ASP A 161 44.86 22.69 -13.20
C ASP A 161 43.52 22.73 -12.47
N PHE A 162 42.65 21.77 -12.78
CA PHE A 162 41.40 21.53 -12.08
C PHE A 162 41.60 20.36 -11.14
N THR A 163 41.43 20.59 -9.84
CA THR A 163 41.69 19.57 -8.82
C THR A 163 40.38 18.88 -8.48
N ILE A 164 40.38 17.57 -8.62
CA ILE A 164 39.36 16.68 -8.10
C ILE A 164 39.81 16.27 -6.69
N ASN A 165 39.03 16.62 -5.67
CA ASN A 165 39.37 16.42 -4.26
C ASN A 165 38.80 15.13 -3.67
N GLU A 166 37.83 14.52 -4.35
CA GLU A 166 37.09 13.37 -3.87
C GLU A 166 37.05 12.25 -4.92
N ALA A 167 37.01 11.00 -4.47
CA ALA A 167 36.76 9.89 -5.37
C ALA A 167 35.32 9.96 -5.90
N GLY A 168 35.11 9.49 -7.14
CA GLY A 168 33.80 9.49 -7.77
C GLY A 168 33.87 9.39 -9.28
N THR A 169 32.69 9.46 -9.90
CA THR A 169 32.56 9.61 -11.34
C THR A 169 32.29 11.07 -11.66
N TYR A 170 32.94 11.59 -12.69
CA TYR A 170 32.83 12.99 -13.07
C TYR A 170 32.46 13.11 -14.54
N LEU A 171 31.44 13.90 -14.84
CA LEU A 171 31.14 14.35 -16.19
C LEU A 171 32.00 15.59 -16.48
N ILE A 172 32.88 15.48 -17.47
CA ILE A 172 33.80 16.56 -17.87
C ILE A 172 33.49 16.95 -19.30
N SER A 173 33.16 18.23 -19.51
CA SER A 173 32.92 18.81 -20.83
C SER A 173 33.81 20.01 -21.04
N TYR A 174 34.33 20.17 -22.25
CA TYR A 174 35.03 21.38 -22.65
C TYR A 174 34.52 21.89 -24.00
N SER A 175 34.69 23.19 -24.22
CA SER A 175 34.50 23.84 -25.51
C SER A 175 35.57 24.90 -25.71
N VAL A 176 36.18 24.95 -26.88
CA VAL A 176 37.20 25.94 -27.21
C VAL A 176 37.20 26.26 -28.70
N VAL A 177 37.59 27.48 -29.05
CA VAL A 177 37.79 27.89 -30.45
C VAL A 177 39.29 27.93 -30.73
N GLY A 178 39.75 27.05 -31.61
CA GLY A 178 41.13 27.03 -32.10
C GLY A 178 41.31 27.90 -33.34
N THR A 179 42.44 28.60 -33.42
CA THR A 179 42.85 29.43 -34.57
C THR A 179 44.34 29.18 -34.85
N ASN A 180 44.78 29.38 -36.11
CA ASN A 180 46.19 29.32 -36.48
C ASN A 180 46.64 30.71 -36.94
N THR A 181 47.77 31.17 -36.40
CA THR A 181 48.31 32.51 -36.66
C THR A 181 49.43 32.52 -37.70
N THR A 182 49.96 31.36 -38.10
CA THR A 182 51.17 31.24 -38.95
C THR A 182 50.93 30.42 -40.23
N GLY A 183 49.78 29.77 -40.40
CA GLY A 183 49.49 28.97 -41.59
C GLY A 183 48.23 28.12 -41.51
N THR A 184 48.31 26.92 -42.08
CA THR A 184 47.25 25.89 -42.09
C THR A 184 47.64 24.72 -41.19
N GLY A 185 46.67 23.94 -40.71
CA GLY A 185 46.96 22.79 -39.84
C GLY A 185 45.74 22.31 -39.06
N ASN A 186 45.95 21.36 -38.15
CA ASN A 186 44.89 20.84 -37.30
C ASN A 186 45.03 21.35 -35.86
N ALA A 187 44.16 22.28 -35.45
CA ALA A 187 44.06 22.64 -34.03
C ALA A 187 43.43 21.46 -33.27
N SER A 188 44.10 21.01 -32.22
CA SER A 188 43.68 19.84 -31.45
C SER A 188 43.85 20.07 -29.96
N VAL A 189 42.91 19.55 -29.18
CA VAL A 189 42.97 19.55 -27.71
C VAL A 189 42.56 18.18 -27.17
N GLN A 190 43.05 17.86 -25.97
CA GLN A 190 42.66 16.66 -25.24
C GLN A 190 42.60 16.93 -23.73
N LEU A 191 41.76 16.20 -23.01
CA LEU A 191 41.82 16.19 -21.55
C LEU A 191 42.90 15.23 -21.08
N ARG A 192 43.57 15.59 -19.97
CA ARG A 192 44.54 14.74 -19.29
C ARG A 192 44.25 14.66 -17.79
N ASN A 193 44.47 13.49 -17.21
CA ASN A 193 44.51 13.27 -15.76
C ASN A 193 45.96 13.02 -15.33
N GLY A 194 46.55 13.94 -14.57
CA GLY A 194 47.95 13.82 -14.12
C GLY A 194 48.94 13.64 -15.28
N GLY A 195 48.67 14.29 -16.41
CA GLY A 195 49.46 14.19 -17.65
C GLY A 195 49.14 12.99 -18.55
N THR A 196 48.30 12.05 -18.12
CA THR A 196 47.86 10.91 -18.95
C THR A 196 46.58 11.27 -19.72
N GLU A 197 46.50 10.89 -21.00
CA GLU A 197 45.30 11.10 -21.81
C GLU A 197 44.05 10.48 -21.18
N ILE A 198 42.94 11.24 -21.19
CA ILE A 198 41.61 10.70 -20.94
C ILE A 198 41.02 10.23 -22.28
N PRO A 199 40.78 8.92 -22.48
CA PRO A 199 40.28 8.40 -23.74
C PRO A 199 38.94 9.04 -24.16
N GLY A 200 38.80 9.30 -25.46
CA GLY A 200 37.58 9.91 -26.03
C GLY A 200 37.47 11.42 -25.83
N SER A 201 38.43 12.05 -25.13
CA SER A 201 38.48 13.50 -24.95
C SER A 201 39.20 14.26 -26.06
N THR A 202 39.92 13.57 -26.95
CA THR A 202 40.70 14.24 -28.00
C THR A 202 39.79 14.74 -29.12
N LYS A 203 39.89 16.03 -29.46
CA LYS A 203 39.18 16.63 -30.60
C LYS A 203 40.12 17.47 -31.45
N SER A 204 40.01 17.28 -32.77
CA SER A 204 40.78 17.99 -33.79
C SER A 204 39.86 18.66 -34.81
N GLY A 205 40.29 19.80 -35.32
CA GLY A 205 39.61 20.53 -36.39
C GLY A 205 40.64 21.12 -37.37
N THR A 206 40.32 21.06 -38.66
CA THR A 206 41.22 21.56 -39.72
C THR A 206 41.02 23.06 -39.93
N ILE A 207 42.13 23.78 -39.99
CA ILE A 207 42.26 25.21 -40.27
C ILE A 207 42.87 25.35 -41.66
N SER A 208 42.11 25.91 -42.61
CA SER A 208 42.43 25.87 -44.03
C SER A 208 43.17 27.11 -44.54
N ALA A 209 43.12 28.21 -43.78
CA ALA A 209 43.84 29.45 -44.02
C ALA A 209 44.20 30.14 -42.69
N THR A 210 45.15 31.08 -42.74
CA THR A 210 45.53 31.89 -41.58
C THR A 210 44.31 32.65 -41.05
N SER A 211 44.11 32.64 -39.72
CA SER A 211 42.94 33.21 -39.03
C SER A 211 41.63 32.45 -39.20
N ASP A 212 41.59 31.33 -39.94
CA ASP A 212 40.43 30.43 -39.89
C ASP A 212 40.28 29.89 -38.46
N THR A 213 39.04 29.60 -38.08
CA THR A 213 38.69 29.10 -36.75
C THR A 213 38.03 27.72 -36.82
N THR A 214 38.17 26.95 -35.75
CA THR A 214 37.47 25.68 -35.58
C THR A 214 37.01 25.51 -34.14
N SER A 215 35.80 24.98 -33.95
CA SER A 215 35.26 24.69 -32.61
C SER A 215 35.60 23.27 -32.21
N LEU A 216 36.23 23.11 -31.05
CA LEU A 216 36.63 21.83 -30.48
C LEU A 216 35.88 21.63 -29.18
N SER A 217 35.11 20.55 -29.09
CA SER A 217 34.39 20.18 -27.89
C SER A 217 34.29 18.68 -27.75
N ALA A 218 34.28 18.22 -26.51
CA ALA A 218 33.98 16.84 -26.14
C ALA A 218 33.38 16.80 -24.73
N THR A 219 32.69 15.70 -24.44
CA THR A 219 32.18 15.37 -23.11
C THR A 219 32.54 13.92 -22.82
N VAL A 220 33.11 13.67 -21.64
CA VAL A 220 33.56 12.35 -21.20
C VAL A 220 33.14 12.10 -19.75
N LEU A 221 32.92 10.83 -19.40
CA LEU A 221 32.84 10.41 -18.00
C LEU A 221 34.21 9.89 -17.56
N VAL A 222 34.66 10.34 -16.38
CA VAL A 222 35.95 9.96 -15.81
C VAL A 222 35.72 9.43 -14.40
N SER A 223 36.16 8.19 -14.15
CA SER A 223 36.20 7.63 -12.81
C SER A 223 37.52 7.98 -12.14
N VAL A 224 37.46 8.57 -10.95
CA VAL A 224 38.62 9.00 -10.16
C VAL A 224 38.61 8.24 -8.84
N ALA A 225 39.69 7.53 -8.55
CA ALA A 225 39.81 6.70 -7.33
C ALA A 225 40.19 7.47 -6.06
N GLY A 226 40.58 8.74 -6.18
CA GLY A 226 41.05 9.59 -5.09
C GLY A 226 41.15 11.04 -5.56
N THR A 227 42.27 11.71 -5.32
CA THR A 227 42.51 13.04 -5.88
C THR A 227 43.06 12.94 -7.31
N ALA A 228 42.67 13.85 -8.18
CA ALA A 228 43.19 13.95 -9.55
C ALA A 228 43.38 15.40 -9.98
N THR A 229 44.23 15.61 -10.98
CA THR A 229 44.40 16.91 -11.63
C THR A 229 44.01 16.77 -13.09
N ILE A 230 42.94 17.44 -13.47
CA ILE A 230 42.42 17.48 -14.82
C ILE A 230 42.93 18.75 -15.51
N THR A 231 43.46 18.57 -16.72
CA THR A 231 43.95 19.65 -17.58
C THR A 231 43.36 19.48 -18.97
N LEU A 232 43.11 20.58 -19.67
CA LEU A 232 42.81 20.59 -21.11
C LEU A 232 44.08 21.04 -21.83
N ASN A 233 44.69 20.17 -22.62
CA ASN A 233 46.00 20.40 -23.21
C ASN A 233 45.89 20.55 -24.71
N MET A 234 46.69 21.45 -25.28
CA MET A 234 46.93 21.48 -26.72
C MET A 234 47.65 20.20 -27.15
N VAL A 235 47.29 19.71 -28.34
CA VAL A 235 48.02 18.67 -29.07
C VAL A 235 48.56 19.28 -30.35
N GLY A 236 49.88 19.40 -30.45
CA GLY A 236 50.61 20.10 -31.51
C GLY A 236 51.20 21.44 -31.07
N THR A 237 51.64 22.25 -32.04
CA THR A 237 52.26 23.57 -31.81
C THR A 237 51.63 24.62 -32.73
N ASP A 238 51.91 25.91 -32.46
CA ASP A 238 51.56 27.05 -33.33
C ASP A 238 50.05 27.37 -33.45
N PHE A 239 49.25 26.94 -32.47
CA PHE A 239 47.83 27.28 -32.38
C PHE A 239 47.54 28.22 -31.21
N SER A 240 46.52 29.06 -31.41
CA SER A 240 45.94 29.91 -30.39
C SER A 240 44.51 29.50 -30.11
N PHE A 241 44.07 29.69 -28.87
CA PHE A 241 42.75 29.31 -28.40
C PHE A 241 42.04 30.50 -27.77
N THR A 242 40.75 30.65 -28.05
CA THR A 242 39.87 31.66 -27.47
C THR A 242 38.57 31.01 -27.00
N ASN A 243 37.82 31.72 -26.16
CA ASN A 243 36.52 31.28 -25.66
C ASN A 243 36.55 29.84 -25.10
N ALA A 244 37.60 29.51 -24.36
CA ALA A 244 37.71 28.21 -23.72
C ALA A 244 36.74 28.15 -22.53
N SER A 245 36.04 27.04 -22.38
CA SER A 245 35.23 26.75 -21.21
C SER A 245 35.38 25.29 -20.80
N MET A 246 35.28 25.05 -19.50
CA MET A 246 35.30 23.71 -18.92
C MET A 246 34.24 23.59 -17.83
N LEU A 247 33.42 22.54 -17.94
CA LEU A 247 32.42 22.14 -16.98
C LEU A 247 32.82 20.78 -16.40
N ILE A 248 32.85 20.70 -15.08
CA ILE A 248 33.09 19.47 -14.33
C ILE A 248 31.94 19.30 -13.34
N ILE A 249 31.28 18.14 -13.37
CA ILE A 249 30.22 17.78 -12.42
C ILE A 249 30.57 16.43 -11.81
N LYS A 250 30.44 16.29 -10.49
CA LYS A 250 30.49 14.98 -9.84
C LYS A 250 29.12 14.31 -9.99
N GLU A 251 29.10 13.11 -10.54
CA GLU A 251 27.92 12.26 -10.62
C GLU A 251 27.74 11.51 -9.29
N ASP A 252 26.48 11.34 -8.86
CA ASP A 252 26.08 10.61 -7.65
C ASP A 252 26.32 9.09 -7.76
#